data_AF-A0A0D0BS55-F1
#
_entry.id   AF-A0A0D0BS55-F1
#
_cell.length_a   1.000
_cell.length_b   1.000
_cell.length_c   1.000
_cell.angle_alpha   90.00
_cell.angle_beta   90.00
_cell.angle_gamma   90.00
#
_symmetry.space_group_name_H-M   'P 1'
#
loop_
_entity.id
_entity.type
_entity.pdbx_description
1 polymer ?
#
loop_
_entity_poly.entity_id
_entity_poly.type
_entity_poly.pdbx_seq_one_letter_code
_entity_poly.pdbx_strand_id
1 'polypeptide(L)'
;MLALKHQTLLLIFGLSSLLAAVVNASPLAARGKPRYGTDWILDPFKWGPYDEKAFEPTLTGTGLELGKKISTRGMHNGGIFSIAGPYKGHAAENLGVKNVVSAAQDCLGEVKALQLKGQLVASGMLKDPLMGDKPQAVIVMIKQPGEILDDNAEYKAASKQEKEEMKKQAIKLMCEEAWEDIKLGMYHFDNQTGNTVVVVKGKKVESAKIVDYGGDYVFHVREGVKKEVVIAFCQKEAVQFRDEVREP
;
A
#
# COMPACT_ATOMS: atom_id res chain seq x y z
N MET A 1 -79.21 -29.57 -4.50
CA MET A 1 -79.48 -29.22 -3.08
C MET A 1 -79.06 -30.40 -2.20
N LEU A 2 -78.68 -30.11 -0.95
CA LEU A 2 -78.08 -30.98 0.09
C LEU A 2 -76.57 -31.26 -0.10
N ALA A 3 -75.68 -30.67 0.72
CA ALA A 3 -75.39 -30.91 2.16
C ALA A 3 -74.58 -32.21 2.37
N LEU A 4 -73.64 -32.37 3.29
CA LEU A 4 -72.87 -31.56 4.23
C LEU A 4 -71.97 -32.61 4.95
N LYS A 5 -70.68 -32.30 5.17
CA LYS A 5 -69.79 -32.78 6.25
C LYS A 5 -69.70 -34.29 6.55
N HIS A 6 -68.47 -34.82 6.60
CA HIS A 6 -68.00 -35.57 7.78
C HIS A 6 -66.51 -35.26 8.00
N GLN A 7 -66.24 -34.53 9.10
CA GLN A 7 -64.96 -34.57 9.79
C GLN A 7 -64.79 -35.98 10.37
N THR A 8 -63.54 -36.44 10.54
CA THR A 8 -62.90 -36.68 11.85
C THR A 8 -61.94 -37.87 11.79
N LEU A 9 -60.69 -37.61 12.23
CA LEU A 9 -59.77 -38.53 12.91
C LEU A 9 -59.09 -39.65 12.12
N LEU A 10 -57.80 -39.43 11.81
CA LEU A 10 -56.72 -40.28 12.32
C LEU A 10 -55.40 -39.50 12.27
N LEU A 11 -55.12 -38.81 13.38
CA LEU A 11 -53.77 -38.63 13.89
C LEU A 11 -53.11 -40.01 14.00
N ILE A 12 -51.82 -40.11 13.67
CA ILE A 12 -50.78 -40.75 14.51
C ILE A 12 -49.47 -40.92 13.68
N PHE A 13 -48.37 -40.47 14.28
CA PHE A 13 -46.95 -40.64 13.92
C PHE A 13 -46.39 -39.94 12.67
N GLY A 14 -46.12 -38.64 12.84
CA GLY A 14 -45.08 -37.92 12.10
C GLY A 14 -44.39 -36.84 12.95
N LEU A 15 -44.40 -36.99 14.28
CA LEU A 15 -43.70 -36.13 15.22
C LEU A 15 -42.36 -36.78 15.54
N SER A 16 -41.36 -36.56 14.70
CA SER A 16 -39.98 -36.90 15.01
C SER A 16 -39.05 -35.88 14.37
N SER A 17 -38.45 -35.08 15.26
CA SER A 17 -37.18 -34.38 15.06
C SER A 17 -37.12 -33.33 13.94
N LEU A 18 -37.95 -32.28 14.04
CA LEU A 18 -37.36 -30.94 13.89
C LEU A 18 -36.81 -30.54 15.27
N LEU A 19 -35.63 -31.04 15.60
CA LEU A 19 -34.76 -30.26 16.46
C LEU A 19 -34.53 -28.97 15.68
N ALA A 20 -35.17 -27.89 16.11
CA ALA A 20 -34.62 -26.58 15.91
C ALA A 20 -33.24 -26.65 16.58
N ALA A 21 -32.21 -26.96 15.78
CA ALA A 21 -30.86 -26.56 16.08
C ALA A 21 -30.89 -25.04 16.08
N VAL A 22 -31.36 -24.48 17.20
CA VAL A 22 -30.97 -23.15 17.63
C VAL A 22 -29.50 -23.31 17.91
N VAL A 23 -28.71 -23.24 16.83
CA VAL A 23 -27.30 -22.96 16.90
C VAL A 23 -27.29 -21.57 17.51
N ASN A 24 -27.24 -21.53 18.84
CA ASN A 24 -26.67 -20.41 19.57
C ASN A 24 -25.23 -20.37 19.07
N ALA A 25 -25.03 -19.77 17.90
CA ALA A 25 -23.77 -19.16 17.56
C ALA A 25 -23.60 -18.12 18.66
N SER A 26 -22.92 -18.53 19.74
CA SER A 26 -22.39 -17.61 20.73
C SER A 26 -21.83 -16.45 19.92
N PRO A 27 -22.30 -15.21 20.14
CA PRO A 27 -21.80 -14.06 19.39
C PRO A 27 -20.29 -14.17 19.50
N LEU A 28 -19.62 -14.41 18.35
CA LEU A 28 -18.17 -14.56 18.27
C LEU A 28 -17.61 -13.46 19.14
N ALA A 29 -17.06 -13.86 20.30
CA ALA A 29 -16.68 -12.95 21.36
C ALA A 29 -15.97 -11.79 20.70
N ALA A 30 -16.52 -10.58 20.86
CA ALA A 30 -16.13 -9.40 20.12
C ALA A 30 -14.59 -9.36 20.11
N ARG A 31 -14.00 -9.73 18.97
CA ARG A 31 -12.56 -9.62 18.77
C ARG A 31 -12.24 -8.18 19.16
N GLY A 32 -11.26 -8.01 20.04
CA GLY A 32 -10.96 -6.72 20.68
C GLY A 32 -10.97 -5.56 19.69
N LYS A 33 -11.24 -4.34 20.18
CA LYS A 33 -11.34 -3.13 19.35
C LYS A 33 -10.27 -3.15 18.24
N PRO A 34 -10.67 -2.96 16.97
CA PRO A 34 -9.72 -3.06 15.89
C PRO A 34 -8.57 -2.07 16.08
N ARG A 35 -7.33 -2.54 15.90
CA ARG A 35 -6.09 -1.79 16.18
C ARG A 35 -6.03 -0.44 15.44
N TYR A 36 -6.66 -0.37 14.26
CA TYR A 36 -6.66 0.80 13.38
C TYR A 36 -8.07 1.40 13.19
N GLY A 37 -8.98 1.14 14.14
CA GLY A 37 -10.38 1.60 14.03
C GLY A 37 -11.18 0.92 12.92
N THR A 38 -10.62 -0.11 12.29
CA THR A 38 -11.27 -0.94 11.26
C THR A 38 -10.83 -2.40 11.35
N ASP A 39 -11.71 -3.33 10.99
CA ASP A 39 -11.51 -4.77 11.11
C ASP A 39 -11.01 -5.45 9.82
N TRP A 40 -10.84 -4.68 8.74
CA TRP A 40 -10.35 -5.20 7.46
C TRP A 40 -8.85 -5.00 7.25
N ILE A 41 -8.22 -4.10 8.01
CA ILE A 41 -6.75 -4.00 8.10
C ILE A 41 -6.32 -5.02 9.15
N LEU A 42 -5.51 -6.00 8.72
CA LEU A 42 -5.11 -7.12 9.54
C LEU A 42 -3.73 -6.87 10.15
N ASP A 43 -2.88 -7.88 10.17
CA ASP A 43 -1.51 -7.76 10.61
C ASP A 43 -0.66 -6.99 9.59
N PRO A 44 0.37 -6.25 10.04
CA PRO A 44 1.39 -5.73 9.14
C PRO A 44 2.02 -6.88 8.37
N PHE A 45 2.69 -6.59 7.25
CA PHE A 45 3.56 -7.53 6.58
C PHE A 45 4.67 -7.94 7.55
N LYS A 46 4.41 -9.01 8.31
CA LYS A 46 5.35 -9.59 9.26
C LYS A 46 6.33 -10.50 8.53
N TRP A 47 7.43 -10.71 9.23
CA TRP A 47 8.52 -11.61 8.97
C TRP A 47 8.01 -13.01 8.57
N GLY A 48 8.32 -13.40 7.34
CA GLY A 48 8.30 -14.79 6.89
C GLY A 48 9.67 -15.24 6.39
N PRO A 49 9.90 -16.56 6.20
CA PRO A 49 11.19 -17.10 5.77
C PRO A 49 11.69 -16.57 4.42
N TYR A 50 10.78 -16.08 3.57
CA TYR A 50 11.12 -15.46 2.29
C TYR A 50 11.69 -14.04 2.46
N ASP A 51 11.31 -13.34 3.53
CA ASP A 51 11.67 -11.95 3.73
C ASP A 51 13.10 -11.83 4.29
N GLU A 52 13.58 -12.82 5.06
CA GLU A 52 14.95 -12.86 5.62
C GLU A 52 16.05 -12.80 4.54
N LYS A 53 15.73 -13.21 3.31
CA LYS A 53 16.70 -13.31 2.21
C LYS A 53 16.65 -12.16 1.23
N ALA A 54 15.75 -11.19 1.41
CA ALA A 54 15.57 -10.10 0.46
C ALA A 54 16.86 -9.32 0.18
N PHE A 55 17.73 -9.19 1.20
CA PHE A 55 18.99 -8.46 1.10
C PHE A 55 20.24 -9.34 1.12
N GLU A 56 20.12 -10.67 1.18
CA GLU A 56 21.27 -11.59 1.09
C GLU A 56 22.06 -11.48 -0.24
N PRO A 57 21.43 -11.28 -1.42
CA PRO A 57 22.15 -11.22 -2.68
C PRO A 57 23.19 -10.08 -2.70
N THR A 58 24.38 -10.36 -3.22
CA THR A 58 25.35 -9.30 -3.53
C THR A 58 25.07 -8.74 -4.92
N LEU A 59 24.83 -7.43 -5.00
CA LEU A 59 24.57 -6.72 -6.27
C LEU A 59 25.84 -6.09 -6.86
N THR A 60 26.91 -5.98 -6.06
CA THR A 60 28.22 -5.52 -6.53
C THR A 60 28.74 -6.40 -7.68
N GLY A 61 29.13 -5.79 -8.79
CA GLY A 61 29.64 -6.52 -9.97
C GLY A 61 28.56 -7.14 -10.87
N THR A 62 27.28 -6.89 -10.60
CA THR A 62 26.17 -7.37 -11.47
C THR A 62 25.86 -6.46 -12.66
N GLY A 63 26.64 -5.38 -12.84
CA GLY A 63 26.37 -4.31 -13.81
C GLY A 63 25.40 -3.24 -13.29
N LEU A 64 24.98 -3.31 -12.02
CA LEU A 64 24.27 -2.21 -11.36
C LEU A 64 25.25 -1.07 -11.06
N GLU A 65 25.06 0.07 -11.71
CA GLU A 65 25.88 1.28 -11.52
C GLU A 65 24.99 2.44 -11.10
N LEU A 66 25.28 3.07 -9.95
CA LEU A 66 24.51 4.20 -9.48
C LEU A 66 24.84 5.47 -10.29
N GLY A 67 23.78 6.19 -10.65
CA GLY A 67 23.85 7.54 -11.17
C GLY A 67 23.77 8.58 -10.02
N LYS A 68 23.39 9.81 -10.37
CA LYS A 68 23.24 10.89 -9.39
C LYS A 68 22.22 10.52 -8.30
N LYS A 69 22.48 11.00 -7.09
CA LYS A 69 21.48 11.06 -6.01
C LYS A 69 20.36 12.01 -6.43
N ILE A 70 19.12 11.53 -6.40
CA ILE A 70 17.93 12.29 -6.81
C ILE A 70 17.04 12.71 -5.64
N SER A 71 17.14 12.06 -4.49
CA SER A 71 16.39 12.45 -3.30
C SER A 71 17.08 11.98 -2.01
N THR A 72 16.84 12.71 -0.92
CA THR A 72 17.16 12.34 0.47
C THR A 72 15.89 12.30 1.34
N ARG A 73 14.70 12.40 0.72
CA ARG A 73 13.43 12.42 1.45
C ARG A 73 13.04 11.01 1.90
N GLY A 74 12.20 10.96 2.93
CA GLY A 74 11.72 9.72 3.54
C GLY A 74 12.51 9.40 4.81
N MET A 75 11.81 8.84 5.80
CA MET A 75 12.45 8.28 6.98
C MET A 75 13.26 7.04 6.57
N HIS A 76 14.35 6.75 7.28
CA HIS A 76 15.17 5.55 7.04
C HIS A 76 15.77 5.42 5.62
N ASN A 77 15.91 6.53 4.90
CA ASN A 77 16.46 6.56 3.54
C ASN A 77 17.89 7.11 3.49
N GLY A 78 18.86 6.31 3.04
CA GLY A 78 20.24 6.75 2.77
C GLY A 78 20.35 7.59 1.50
N GLY A 79 19.30 7.56 0.68
CA GLY A 79 19.16 8.27 -0.57
C GLY A 79 18.39 7.46 -1.61
N ILE A 80 17.69 8.17 -2.49
CA ILE A 80 17.27 7.61 -3.78
C ILE A 80 18.28 8.04 -4.83
N PHE A 81 18.75 7.08 -5.61
CA PHE A 81 19.71 7.26 -6.69
C PHE A 81 19.06 6.90 -8.03
N SER A 82 19.47 7.60 -9.08
CA SER A 82 19.26 7.14 -10.46
C SER A 82 20.22 5.98 -10.77
N ILE A 83 20.03 5.32 -11.91
CA ILE A 83 20.96 4.31 -12.42
C ILE A 83 21.69 4.90 -13.63
N ALA A 84 22.98 4.59 -13.78
CA ALA A 84 23.82 5.11 -14.86
C ALA A 84 23.63 4.39 -16.22
N GLY A 85 23.19 3.13 -16.19
CA GLY A 85 23.00 2.31 -17.39
C GLY A 85 21.83 1.32 -17.28
N PRO A 86 21.49 0.61 -18.37
CA PRO A 86 20.45 -0.42 -18.35
C PRO A 86 20.78 -1.52 -17.35
N TYR A 87 19.76 -2.06 -16.67
CA TYR A 87 19.95 -3.11 -15.67
C TYR A 87 18.82 -4.14 -15.73
N LYS A 88 19.18 -5.43 -15.78
CA LYS A 88 18.24 -6.56 -15.88
C LYS A 88 17.15 -6.40 -16.96
N GLY A 89 17.52 -5.86 -18.12
CA GLY A 89 16.59 -5.67 -19.25
C GLY A 89 15.72 -4.42 -19.17
N HIS A 90 15.91 -3.57 -18.17
CA HIS A 90 15.23 -2.28 -18.05
C HIS A 90 16.16 -1.13 -18.44
N ALA A 91 15.60 -0.11 -19.10
CA ALA A 91 16.30 1.14 -19.37
C ALA A 91 16.55 1.93 -18.07
N ALA A 92 17.67 2.65 -18.01
CA ALA A 92 18.16 3.31 -16.79
C ALA A 92 17.17 4.34 -16.22
N GLU A 93 16.53 5.11 -17.09
CA GLU A 93 15.57 6.17 -16.78
C GLU A 93 14.27 5.65 -16.14
N ASN A 94 13.98 4.35 -16.32
CA ASN A 94 12.80 3.69 -15.77
C ASN A 94 13.06 3.10 -14.38
N LEU A 95 14.28 3.21 -13.85
CA LEU A 95 14.67 2.63 -12.58
C LEU A 95 15.06 3.69 -11.55
N GLY A 96 14.91 3.33 -10.29
CA GLY A 96 15.50 4.01 -9.15
C GLY A 96 16.10 3.01 -8.18
N VAL A 97 17.06 3.47 -7.39
CA VAL A 97 17.67 2.69 -6.31
C VAL A 97 17.45 3.41 -5.00
N LYS A 98 16.78 2.75 -4.05
CA LYS A 98 16.68 3.21 -2.67
C LYS A 98 17.78 2.57 -1.84
N ASN A 99 18.56 3.40 -1.16
CA ASN A 99 19.48 2.97 -0.12
C ASN A 99 18.74 2.88 1.21
N VAL A 100 18.74 1.69 1.79
CA VAL A 100 18.09 1.38 3.06
C VAL A 100 19.10 1.53 4.18
N VAL A 101 18.95 2.59 5.00
CA VAL A 101 19.86 2.85 6.15
C VAL A 101 19.31 2.39 7.49
N SER A 102 18.03 2.04 7.56
CA SER A 102 17.48 1.27 8.69
C SER A 102 18.08 -0.14 8.71
N ALA A 103 17.77 -0.87 9.78
CA ALA A 103 17.95 -2.32 9.75
C ALA A 103 17.24 -2.83 8.48
N ALA A 104 17.93 -3.61 7.65
CA ALA A 104 17.38 -4.11 6.38
C ALA A 104 16.01 -4.78 6.56
N GLN A 105 15.78 -5.29 7.76
CA GLN A 105 14.55 -5.89 8.24
C GLN A 105 13.34 -4.92 8.24
N ASP A 106 13.56 -3.63 8.47
CA ASP A 106 12.49 -2.61 8.49
C ASP A 106 12.00 -2.25 7.07
N CYS A 107 12.68 -2.73 6.02
CA CYS A 107 12.33 -2.48 4.62
C CYS A 107 11.76 -3.71 3.89
N LEU A 108 11.50 -4.81 4.62
CA LEU A 108 10.93 -6.02 4.02
C LEU A 108 9.50 -5.80 3.52
N GLY A 109 8.71 -4.99 4.23
CA GLY A 109 7.38 -4.56 3.79
C GLY A 109 7.41 -3.93 2.39
N GLU A 110 8.42 -3.09 2.13
CA GLU A 110 8.61 -2.42 0.84
C GLU A 110 8.97 -3.39 -0.28
N VAL A 111 9.93 -4.29 -0.03
CA VAL A 111 10.33 -5.31 -1.01
C VAL A 111 9.12 -6.17 -1.41
N LYS A 112 8.35 -6.62 -0.43
CA LYS A 112 7.16 -7.45 -0.66
C LYS A 112 6.05 -6.71 -1.38
N ALA A 113 5.76 -5.46 -1.00
CA ALA A 113 4.79 -4.62 -1.69
C ALA A 113 5.18 -4.38 -3.15
N LEU A 114 6.45 -4.03 -3.40
CA LEU A 114 6.97 -3.84 -4.76
C LEU A 114 6.92 -5.14 -5.57
N GLN A 115 7.16 -6.30 -4.95
CA GLN A 115 7.03 -7.59 -5.62
C GLN A 115 5.58 -7.87 -6.03
N LEU A 116 4.60 -7.64 -5.13
CA LEU A 116 3.18 -7.82 -5.44
C LEU A 116 2.71 -6.90 -6.58
N LYS A 117 3.24 -5.68 -6.64
CA LYS A 117 2.95 -4.72 -7.73
C LYS A 117 3.70 -5.01 -9.04
N GLY A 118 4.62 -5.97 -9.05
CA GLY A 118 5.51 -6.21 -10.20
C GLY A 118 6.49 -5.05 -10.47
N GLN A 119 6.85 -4.30 -9.43
CA GLN A 119 7.71 -3.12 -9.50
C GLN A 119 9.11 -3.36 -8.91
N LEU A 120 9.33 -4.49 -8.24
CA LEU A 120 10.64 -4.90 -7.74
C LEU A 120 11.49 -5.45 -8.89
N VAL A 121 12.72 -4.94 -9.04
CA VAL A 121 13.70 -5.44 -10.04
C VAL A 121 14.81 -6.24 -9.36
N ALA A 122 15.30 -5.77 -8.21
CA ALA A 122 16.26 -6.47 -7.38
C ALA A 122 16.27 -5.90 -5.96
N SER A 123 16.74 -6.69 -5.00
CA SER A 123 17.14 -6.24 -3.67
C SER A 123 18.40 -7.00 -3.25
N GLY A 124 19.24 -6.39 -2.41
CA GLY A 124 20.53 -6.97 -2.05
C GLY A 124 21.50 -5.98 -1.42
N MET A 125 22.72 -6.42 -1.17
CA MET A 125 23.83 -5.58 -0.71
C MET A 125 24.62 -5.03 -1.90
N LEU A 126 24.79 -3.71 -1.96
CA LEU A 126 25.57 -3.02 -2.99
C LEU A 126 26.70 -2.21 -2.34
N LYS A 127 27.92 -2.40 -2.84
CA LYS A 127 29.05 -1.52 -2.55
C LYS A 127 29.23 -0.53 -3.70
N ASP A 128 29.03 0.75 -3.42
CA ASP A 128 29.15 1.83 -4.40
C ASP A 128 29.78 3.07 -3.73
N PRO A 129 30.75 3.75 -4.36
CA PRO A 129 31.38 4.96 -3.80
C PRO A 129 30.41 6.07 -3.41
N LEU A 130 29.25 6.18 -4.07
CA LEU A 130 28.22 7.18 -3.76
C LEU A 130 27.47 6.91 -2.45
N MET A 131 27.62 5.70 -1.89
CA MET A 131 27.01 5.28 -0.63
C MET A 131 28.05 5.04 0.48
N GLY A 132 29.34 5.02 0.13
CA GLY A 132 30.46 4.83 1.05
C GLY A 132 31.19 3.49 0.85
N ASP A 133 32.16 3.20 1.72
CA ASP A 133 33.11 2.10 1.50
C ASP A 133 32.58 0.70 1.84
N LYS A 134 31.44 0.63 2.53
CA LYS A 134 30.83 -0.62 2.98
C LYS A 134 29.63 -0.97 2.09
N PRO A 135 29.38 -2.26 1.84
CA PRO A 135 28.13 -2.68 1.23
C PRO A 135 26.92 -2.20 2.05
N GLN A 136 25.92 -1.64 1.40
CA GLN A 136 24.66 -1.20 1.99
C GLN A 136 23.48 -1.89 1.33
N ALA A 137 22.39 -2.08 2.09
CA ALA A 137 21.18 -2.70 1.58
C ALA A 137 20.49 -1.75 0.60
N VAL A 138 20.12 -2.25 -0.57
CA VAL A 138 19.43 -1.45 -1.58
C VAL A 138 18.25 -2.19 -2.19
N ILE A 139 17.27 -1.41 -2.63
CA ILE A 139 16.12 -1.87 -3.43
C ILE A 139 16.19 -1.19 -4.78
N VAL A 140 16.23 -1.99 -5.85
CA VAL A 140 16.14 -1.55 -7.24
C VAL A 140 14.70 -1.77 -7.71
N MET A 141 14.07 -0.70 -8.18
CA MET A 141 12.64 -0.69 -8.45
C MET A 141 12.29 0.14 -9.68
N ILE A 142 11.14 -0.17 -10.27
CA ILE A 142 10.54 0.60 -11.36
C ILE A 142 10.14 1.98 -10.83
N LYS A 143 10.67 3.03 -11.48
CA LYS A 143 10.33 4.41 -11.18
C LYS A 143 8.89 4.68 -11.63
N GLN A 144 8.07 5.17 -10.70
CA GLN A 144 6.72 5.62 -11.02
C GLN A 144 6.76 6.97 -11.75
N PRO A 145 5.87 7.17 -12.75
CA PRO A 145 5.81 8.43 -13.47
C PRO A 145 5.26 9.56 -12.58
N GLY A 146 5.77 10.77 -12.80
CA GLY A 146 5.37 11.95 -12.05
C GLY A 146 6.37 12.37 -10.98
N GLU A 147 5.92 13.24 -10.09
CA GLU A 147 6.70 13.81 -8.99
C GLU A 147 5.78 14.10 -7.79
N ILE A 148 6.34 14.39 -6.63
CA ILE A 148 5.54 14.80 -5.47
C ILE A 148 4.80 16.10 -5.81
N LEU A 149 3.51 16.19 -5.44
CA LEU A 149 2.67 17.32 -5.81
C LEU A 149 3.28 18.68 -5.38
N ASP A 150 3.83 18.75 -4.18
CA ASP A 150 4.45 19.98 -3.67
C ASP A 150 5.76 20.35 -4.38
N ASP A 151 6.37 19.42 -5.13
CA ASP A 151 7.53 19.71 -5.99
C ASP A 151 7.16 20.16 -7.40
N ASN A 152 5.96 19.79 -7.86
CA ASN A 152 5.50 20.03 -9.21
C ASN A 152 5.41 21.53 -9.56
N ALA A 153 5.97 21.90 -10.71
CA ALA A 153 6.09 23.29 -11.14
C ALA A 153 4.72 23.96 -11.37
N GLU A 154 3.76 23.25 -11.98
CA GLU A 154 2.42 23.79 -12.22
C GLU A 154 1.68 24.00 -10.90
N TYR A 155 1.78 23.05 -9.98
CA TYR A 155 1.23 23.22 -8.64
C TYR A 155 1.85 24.41 -7.91
N LYS A 156 3.19 24.57 -7.93
CA LYS A 156 3.87 25.71 -7.29
C LYS A 156 3.38 27.06 -7.84
N ALA A 157 3.16 27.15 -9.15
CA ALA A 157 2.69 28.35 -9.85
C ALA A 157 1.17 28.59 -9.73
N ALA A 158 0.40 27.61 -9.25
CA ALA A 158 -1.05 27.72 -9.13
C ALA A 158 -1.47 28.65 -7.96
N SER A 159 -2.64 29.28 -8.12
CA SER A 159 -3.29 30.06 -7.06
C SER A 159 -3.67 29.18 -5.86
N LYS A 160 -3.97 29.80 -4.72
CA LYS A 160 -4.38 29.06 -3.51
C LYS A 160 -5.59 28.14 -3.77
N GLN A 161 -6.60 28.63 -4.49
CA GLN A 161 -7.79 27.83 -4.81
C GLN A 161 -7.46 26.65 -5.73
N GLU A 162 -6.63 26.87 -6.76
CA GLU A 162 -6.17 25.81 -7.66
C GLU A 162 -5.33 24.76 -6.91
N LYS A 163 -4.43 25.18 -5.99
CA LYS A 163 -3.65 24.25 -5.16
C LYS A 163 -4.53 23.36 -4.29
N GLU A 164 -5.56 23.93 -3.65
CA GLU A 164 -6.50 23.15 -2.84
C GLU A 164 -7.30 22.16 -3.69
N GLU A 165 -7.67 22.55 -4.92
CA GLU A 165 -8.35 21.66 -5.87
C GLU A 165 -7.42 20.52 -6.35
N MET A 166 -6.17 20.83 -6.72
CA MET A 166 -5.18 19.83 -7.10
C MET A 166 -4.89 18.85 -5.96
N LYS A 167 -4.81 19.32 -4.71
CA LYS A 167 -4.68 18.46 -3.53
C LYS A 167 -5.84 17.48 -3.38
N LYS A 168 -7.08 17.96 -3.53
CA LYS A 168 -8.27 17.09 -3.49
C LYS A 168 -8.24 16.04 -4.61
N GLN A 169 -7.84 16.44 -5.82
CA GLN A 169 -7.70 15.51 -6.95
C GLN A 169 -6.62 14.45 -6.69
N ALA A 170 -5.45 14.87 -6.18
CA ALA A 170 -4.36 13.97 -5.82
C ALA A 170 -4.79 12.96 -4.76
N ILE A 171 -5.42 13.40 -3.67
CA ILE A 171 -5.93 12.51 -2.60
C ILE A 171 -6.96 11.54 -3.17
N LYS A 172 -7.89 12.02 -4.00
CA LYS A 172 -8.89 11.15 -4.63
C LYS A 172 -8.21 10.05 -5.45
N LEU A 173 -7.29 10.40 -6.34
CA LEU A 173 -6.59 9.45 -7.21
C LEU A 173 -5.66 8.51 -6.42
N MET A 174 -5.01 9.00 -5.36
CA MET A 174 -4.22 8.19 -4.45
C MET A 174 -5.08 7.12 -3.76
N CYS A 175 -6.28 7.48 -3.29
CA CYS A 175 -7.18 6.50 -2.66
C CYS A 175 -7.80 5.53 -3.66
N GLU A 176 -7.90 5.88 -4.94
CA GLU A 176 -8.21 4.93 -6.01
C GLU A 176 -7.04 3.94 -6.23
N GLU A 177 -5.78 4.40 -6.18
CA GLU A 177 -4.61 3.51 -6.22
C GLU A 177 -4.55 2.60 -4.97
N ALA A 178 -4.87 3.12 -3.78
CA ALA A 178 -4.94 2.32 -2.56
C ALA A 178 -5.96 1.18 -2.70
N TRP A 179 -7.06 1.40 -3.42
CA TRP A 179 -8.01 0.34 -3.75
C TRP A 179 -7.43 -0.70 -4.71
N GLU A 180 -6.55 -0.33 -5.64
CA GLU A 180 -5.84 -1.30 -6.48
C GLU A 180 -4.88 -2.16 -5.63
N ASP A 181 -4.24 -1.59 -4.61
CA ASP A 181 -3.42 -2.34 -3.65
C ASP A 181 -4.24 -3.36 -2.84
N ILE A 182 -5.50 -3.05 -2.50
CA ILE A 182 -6.41 -4.02 -1.86
C ILE A 182 -6.59 -5.28 -2.70
N LYS A 183 -6.67 -5.15 -4.03
CA LYS A 183 -6.80 -6.32 -4.94
C LYS A 183 -5.57 -7.22 -4.92
N LEU A 184 -4.42 -6.68 -4.49
CA LEU A 184 -3.18 -7.42 -4.27
C LEU A 184 -3.08 -7.99 -2.85
N GLY A 185 -4.12 -7.83 -2.03
CA GLY A 185 -4.16 -8.31 -0.65
C GLY A 185 -3.37 -7.44 0.32
N MET A 186 -3.15 -6.15 0.00
CA MET A 186 -2.38 -5.25 0.84
C MET A 186 -3.01 -3.86 1.00
N TYR A 187 -2.67 -3.16 2.08
CA TYR A 187 -2.97 -1.74 2.27
C TYR A 187 -1.77 -1.02 2.84
N HIS A 188 -1.47 0.15 2.29
CA HIS A 188 -0.43 1.04 2.78
C HIS A 188 -1.04 2.08 3.73
N PHE A 189 -0.65 2.07 5.00
CA PHE A 189 -1.19 2.90 6.09
C PHE A 189 -0.46 4.25 6.23
N ASP A 190 0.25 4.67 5.19
CA ASP A 190 0.91 5.97 5.10
C ASP A 190 0.61 6.64 3.73
N ASN A 191 -0.67 6.57 3.34
CA ASN A 191 -1.19 7.17 2.11
C ASN A 191 -1.35 8.68 2.28
N GLN A 192 -0.27 9.40 2.04
CA GLN A 192 -0.22 10.86 2.05
C GLN A 192 0.44 11.43 0.80
N THR A 193 0.28 12.75 0.58
CA THR A 193 0.81 13.43 -0.61
C THR A 193 2.33 13.42 -0.69
N GLY A 194 3.04 13.27 0.44
CA GLY A 194 4.50 13.10 0.48
C GLY A 194 4.97 11.73 -0.04
N ASN A 195 4.11 10.72 0.03
CA ASN A 195 4.36 9.34 -0.42
C ASN A 195 3.55 9.01 -1.69
N THR A 196 3.22 10.05 -2.46
CA THR A 196 2.45 9.92 -3.70
C THR A 196 3.08 10.76 -4.78
N VAL A 197 3.47 10.12 -5.88
CA VAL A 197 3.86 10.84 -7.10
C VAL A 197 2.64 11.07 -7.97
N VAL A 198 2.57 12.24 -8.59
CA VAL A 198 1.47 12.67 -9.43
C VAL A 198 1.95 13.12 -10.79
N VAL A 199 1.11 12.89 -11.80
CA VAL A 199 1.27 13.52 -13.12
C VAL A 199 0.28 14.67 -13.19
N VAL A 200 0.80 15.88 -13.38
CA VAL A 200 0.01 17.10 -13.55
C VAL A 200 0.11 17.56 -14.99
N LYS A 201 -1.03 17.92 -15.59
CA LYS A 201 -1.09 18.60 -16.88
C LYS A 201 -2.17 19.67 -16.87
N GLY A 202 -1.80 20.90 -17.20
CA GLY A 202 -2.75 22.02 -17.27
C GLY A 202 -3.45 22.28 -15.93
N LYS A 203 -2.69 22.22 -14.82
CA LYS A 203 -3.15 22.34 -13.43
C LYS A 203 -4.18 21.29 -12.99
N LYS A 204 -4.30 20.18 -13.73
CA LYS A 204 -5.14 19.05 -13.37
C LYS A 204 -4.26 17.85 -13.02
N VAL A 205 -4.60 17.15 -11.94
CA VAL A 205 -3.94 15.89 -11.59
C VAL A 205 -4.55 14.77 -12.45
N GLU A 206 -3.75 14.15 -13.31
CA GLU A 206 -4.19 13.09 -14.22
C GLU A 206 -4.05 11.70 -13.61
N SER A 207 -3.02 11.48 -12.81
CA SER A 207 -2.77 10.22 -12.12
C SER A 207 -2.04 10.44 -10.81
N ALA A 208 -2.21 9.52 -9.87
CA ALA A 208 -1.46 9.43 -8.63
C ALA A 208 -0.98 7.99 -8.44
N LYS A 209 0.24 7.82 -7.97
CA LYS A 209 0.84 6.52 -7.64
C LYS A 209 1.45 6.59 -6.26
N ILE A 210 1.04 5.65 -5.40
CA ILE A 210 1.61 5.48 -4.06
C ILE A 210 3.04 4.95 -4.23
N VAL A 211 3.96 5.52 -3.46
CA VAL A 211 5.37 5.15 -3.37
C VAL A 211 5.77 5.06 -1.89
N ASP A 212 7.00 4.65 -1.62
CA ASP A 212 7.56 4.54 -0.26
C ASP A 212 6.78 3.60 0.65
N TYR A 213 6.81 2.30 0.33
CA TYR A 213 6.17 1.24 1.12
C TYR A 213 7.03 0.77 2.32
N GLY A 214 7.93 1.63 2.81
CA GLY A 214 8.88 1.31 3.88
C GLY A 214 8.24 1.15 5.25
N GLY A 215 8.97 0.56 6.19
CA GLY A 215 8.55 0.40 7.58
C GLY A 215 7.41 -0.59 7.80
N ASP A 216 6.79 -0.51 8.98
CA ASP A 216 5.67 -1.36 9.40
C ASP A 216 4.30 -0.82 8.93
N TYR A 217 4.29 -0.11 7.79
CA TYR A 217 3.10 0.59 7.26
C TYR A 217 2.36 -0.18 6.17
N VAL A 218 2.81 -1.37 5.78
CA VAL A 218 2.09 -2.22 4.82
C VAL A 218 1.40 -3.35 5.56
N PHE A 219 0.11 -3.55 5.30
CA PHE A 219 -0.75 -4.49 6.02
C PHE A 219 -1.39 -5.50 5.09
N HIS A 220 -1.59 -6.71 5.60
CA HIS A 220 -2.54 -7.65 5.00
C HIS A 220 -3.97 -7.12 5.15
N VAL A 221 -4.82 -7.44 4.18
CA VAL A 221 -6.22 -7.02 4.22
C VAL A 221 -7.17 -8.20 4.16
N ARG A 222 -8.33 -8.04 4.80
CA ARG A 222 -9.42 -9.03 4.72
C ARG A 222 -10.03 -9.01 3.32
N GLU A 223 -10.21 -10.19 2.75
CA GLU A 223 -10.94 -10.36 1.49
C GLU A 223 -12.37 -9.80 1.57
N GLY A 224 -12.87 -9.31 0.44
CA GLY A 224 -14.25 -8.82 0.32
C GLY A 224 -14.52 -7.45 0.96
N VAL A 225 -13.49 -6.72 1.40
CA VAL A 225 -13.66 -5.31 1.78
C VAL A 225 -14.18 -4.51 0.58
N LYS A 226 -15.13 -3.61 0.82
CA LYS A 226 -15.77 -2.81 -0.22
C LYS A 226 -14.92 -1.60 -0.59
N LYS A 227 -14.92 -1.24 -1.88
CA LYS A 227 -14.18 -0.09 -2.40
C LYS A 227 -14.50 1.21 -1.68
N GLU A 228 -15.79 1.46 -1.41
CA GLU A 228 -16.25 2.70 -0.80
C GLU A 228 -15.74 2.84 0.65
N VAL A 229 -15.60 1.72 1.36
CA VAL A 229 -15.04 1.68 2.72
C VAL A 229 -13.56 2.04 2.69
N VAL A 230 -12.79 1.46 1.76
CA VAL A 230 -11.35 1.72 1.61
C VAL A 230 -11.10 3.17 1.21
N ILE A 231 -11.82 3.68 0.21
CA ILE A 231 -11.67 5.07 -0.25
C ILE A 231 -12.01 6.04 0.87
N ALA A 232 -13.13 5.84 1.58
CA ALA A 232 -13.52 6.71 2.68
C ALA A 232 -12.49 6.70 3.82
N PHE A 233 -11.92 5.53 4.14
CA PHE A 233 -10.87 5.38 5.13
C PHE A 233 -9.60 6.14 4.71
N CYS A 234 -9.08 5.85 3.51
CA CYS A 234 -7.89 6.52 2.95
C CYS A 234 -8.04 8.04 2.89
N GLN A 235 -9.21 8.56 2.47
CA GLN A 235 -9.44 10.00 2.42
C GLN A 235 -9.42 10.64 3.80
N LYS A 236 -9.97 9.96 4.81
CA LYS A 236 -9.93 10.43 6.20
C LYS A 236 -8.49 10.50 6.70
N GLU A 237 -7.70 9.45 6.48
CA GLU A 237 -6.29 9.40 6.88
C GLU A 237 -5.47 10.51 6.20
N ALA A 238 -5.60 10.65 4.88
CA ALA A 238 -4.87 11.65 4.11
C ALA A 238 -5.12 13.09 4.57
N VAL A 239 -6.35 13.37 5.06
CA VAL A 239 -6.69 14.67 5.64
C VAL A 239 -6.08 14.87 7.03
N GLN A 240 -6.06 13.82 7.86
CA GLN A 240 -5.48 13.90 9.20
C GLN A 240 -3.98 14.22 9.14
N PHE A 241 -3.23 13.54 8.25
CA PHE A 241 -1.80 13.86 8.04
C PHE A 241 -1.55 15.30 7.62
N ARG A 242 -2.45 15.88 6.81
CA ARG A 242 -2.34 17.29 6.40
C ARG A 242 -2.47 18.26 7.57
N ASP A 243 -3.32 17.93 8.54
CA ASP A 243 -3.64 18.82 9.65
C ASP A 243 -2.61 18.67 10.79
N GLU A 244 -2.01 17.48 10.97
CA GLU A 244 -0.93 17.25 11.95
C GLU A 244 0.42 17.87 11.53
N VAL A 245 0.74 17.93 10.23
CA VAL A 245 1.98 18.57 9.73
C VAL A 245 1.88 20.11 9.71
N ARG A 246 0.72 20.68 10.04
CA ARG A 246 0.47 22.13 10.07
C ARG A 246 0.71 22.81 11.43
N GLU A 247 1.10 22.08 12.47
CA GLU A 247 1.55 22.69 13.73
C GLU A 247 3.09 22.88 13.73
N PRO A 248 3.59 24.12 13.62
CA PRO A 248 4.98 24.46 13.92
C PRO A 248 5.26 24.53 15.42
#